data_AF-A0A1G8L5T1-F1
#
_entry.id   AF-A0A1G8L5T1-F1
#
_cell.length_a   1.000
_cell.length_b   1.000
_cell.length_c   1.000
_cell.angle_alpha   90.00
_cell.angle_beta   90.00
_cell.angle_gamma   90.00
#
_symmetry.space_group_name_H-M   'P 1'
#
loop_
_entity.id
_entity.type
_entity.pdbx_description
1 polymer ?
#
loop_
_entity_poly.entity_id
_entity_poly.type
_entity_poly.pdbx_seq_one_letter_code
_entity_poly.pdbx_strand_id
1 'polypeptide(L)'
;MAFMARIWMITMALAVLAACDLDDPSTARTYVARWAWPGANTFFMSRRTCSVAVFRLKAGILRPQAPRVYDLRQGVAMLRQGRAVAFADTSVTPDALAQAVMSADLHAGLGLLASVMEPRACMTDEVAQGVHRLLTARGLVTVYDPAQRAVMLLDFGSRHAIVMRRAP
;
A
#
# COMPACT_ATOMS: atom_id res chain seq x y z
N MET A 1 6.09 -44.37 25.91
CA MET A 1 6.72 -43.02 25.85
C MET A 1 7.06 -42.57 24.41
N ALA A 2 7.42 -43.46 23.47
CA ALA A 2 7.70 -43.09 22.07
C ALA A 2 6.50 -42.57 21.25
N PHE A 3 5.26 -42.93 21.63
CA PHE A 3 4.05 -42.50 20.92
C PHE A 3 3.71 -41.01 21.15
N MET A 4 3.97 -40.49 22.36
CA MET A 4 3.74 -39.07 22.69
C MET A 4 4.73 -38.15 21.95
N ALA A 5 5.98 -38.59 21.76
CA ALA A 5 6.99 -37.83 21.02
C ALA A 5 6.66 -37.68 19.52
N ARG A 6 6.01 -38.69 18.91
CA ARG A 6 5.57 -38.64 17.51
C ARG A 6 4.39 -37.69 17.30
N ILE A 7 3.45 -37.64 18.25
CA ILE A 7 2.28 -36.74 18.16
C ILE A 7 2.74 -35.28 18.23
N TRP A 8 3.69 -34.96 19.12
CA TRP A 8 4.27 -33.61 19.26
C TRP A 8 5.02 -33.13 18.02
N MET A 9 5.76 -34.02 17.33
CA MET A 9 6.46 -33.65 16.09
C MET A 9 5.49 -33.33 14.95
N ILE A 10 4.35 -34.04 14.85
CA ILE A 10 3.35 -33.79 13.81
C ILE A 10 2.61 -32.46 14.06
N THR A 11 2.33 -32.11 15.32
CA THR A 11 1.67 -30.83 15.64
C THR A 11 2.59 -29.64 15.36
N MET A 12 3.88 -29.77 15.62
CA MET A 12 4.87 -28.72 15.34
C MET A 12 5.10 -28.54 13.83
N ALA A 13 5.03 -29.61 13.04
CA ALA A 13 5.12 -29.54 11.59
C ALA A 13 3.89 -28.84 10.96
N LEU A 14 2.67 -29.07 11.47
CA LEU A 14 1.47 -28.42 10.94
C LEU A 14 1.40 -26.91 11.23
N ALA A 15 2.03 -26.43 12.30
CA ALA A 15 2.05 -25.00 12.63
C ALA A 15 2.85 -24.15 11.62
N VAL A 16 3.80 -24.75 10.89
CA VAL A 16 4.65 -24.04 9.93
C VAL A 16 3.95 -23.82 8.58
N LEU A 17 2.97 -24.65 8.21
CA LEU A 17 2.24 -24.50 6.94
C LEU A 17 1.14 -23.42 6.97
N ALA A 18 0.74 -22.95 8.15
CA ALA A 18 -0.24 -21.86 8.27
C ALA A 18 0.39 -20.46 8.07
N ALA A 19 1.71 -20.37 7.95
CA ALA A 19 2.43 -19.11 7.72
C ALA A 19 2.59 -18.76 6.23
N CYS A 20 1.79 -19.35 5.34
CA CYS A 20 1.58 -18.76 4.02
C CYS A 20 0.83 -17.43 4.19
N ASP A 21 1.59 -16.38 4.43
CA ASP A 21 1.19 -15.00 4.72
C ASP A 21 0.59 -14.34 3.46
N LEU A 22 -0.55 -14.88 3.04
CA LEU A 22 -1.38 -14.25 2.04
C LEU A 22 -2.06 -13.08 2.71
N ASP A 23 -1.78 -11.87 2.22
CA ASP A 23 -2.36 -10.66 2.75
C ASP A 23 -3.91 -10.76 2.76
N ASP A 24 -4.53 -10.31 3.85
CA ASP A 24 -5.98 -10.44 4.11
C ASP A 24 -6.68 -9.08 4.03
N PRO A 25 -7.97 -9.01 3.61
CA PRO A 25 -8.72 -7.76 3.55
C PRO A 25 -8.71 -6.95 4.86
N SER A 26 -8.67 -7.61 6.03
CA SER A 26 -8.65 -6.94 7.33
C SER A 26 -7.31 -6.24 7.61
N THR A 27 -6.19 -6.83 7.17
CA THR A 27 -4.85 -6.24 7.26
C THR A 27 -4.74 -5.02 6.34
N ALA A 28 -5.21 -5.14 5.10
CA ALA A 28 -5.27 -4.01 4.17
C ALA A 28 -6.16 -2.89 4.72
N ARG A 29 -7.33 -3.22 5.27
CA ARG A 29 -8.22 -2.24 5.92
C ARG A 29 -7.55 -1.53 7.08
N THR A 30 -6.87 -2.27 7.96
CA THR A 30 -6.16 -1.72 9.13
C THR A 30 -5.05 -0.76 8.70
N TYR A 31 -4.32 -1.13 7.63
CA TYR A 31 -3.32 -0.25 7.03
C TYR A 31 -3.94 1.05 6.50
N VAL A 32 -5.04 0.98 5.74
CA VAL A 32 -5.77 2.18 5.27
C VAL A 32 -6.31 3.03 6.43
N ALA A 33 -6.73 2.40 7.53
CA ALA A 33 -7.25 3.10 8.72
C ALA A 33 -6.20 3.93 9.47
N ARG A 34 -4.91 3.78 9.16
CA ARG A 34 -3.84 4.68 9.65
C ARG A 34 -3.86 6.04 8.94
N TRP A 35 -4.34 6.07 7.70
CA TRP A 35 -4.25 7.24 6.82
C TRP A 35 -5.59 7.91 6.60
N ALA A 36 -6.66 7.14 6.44
CA ALA A 36 -8.02 7.62 6.17
C ALA A 36 -9.06 6.81 6.95
N TRP A 37 -10.35 7.00 6.64
CA TRP A 37 -11.45 6.24 7.24
C TRP A 37 -12.02 5.24 6.22
N PRO A 38 -11.54 3.98 6.19
CA PRO A 38 -12.04 2.98 5.24
C PRO A 38 -13.49 2.59 5.55
N GLY A 39 -14.30 2.54 4.50
CA GLY A 39 -15.68 2.06 4.45
C GLY A 39 -15.76 0.62 3.96
N ALA A 40 -16.63 0.33 2.99
CA ALA A 40 -16.70 -1.00 2.39
C ALA A 40 -15.49 -1.29 1.51
N ASN A 41 -15.05 -2.55 1.48
CA ASN A 41 -14.07 -3.03 0.51
C ASN A 41 -14.80 -3.33 -0.80
N THR A 42 -14.41 -2.68 -1.89
CA THR A 42 -15.05 -2.84 -3.20
C THR A 42 -14.26 -3.79 -4.11
N PHE A 43 -12.98 -4.00 -3.83
CA PHE A 43 -12.15 -4.95 -4.56
C PHE A 43 -10.99 -5.41 -3.70
N PHE A 44 -10.71 -6.71 -3.69
CA PHE A 44 -9.53 -7.27 -3.03
C PHE A 44 -8.97 -8.42 -3.86
N MET A 45 -7.65 -8.40 -4.06
CA MET A 45 -6.93 -9.52 -4.62
C MET A 45 -5.57 -9.60 -3.96
N SER A 46 -5.21 -10.81 -3.52
CA SER A 46 -3.91 -11.10 -2.93
C SER A 46 -3.35 -12.39 -3.53
N ARG A 47 -2.09 -12.35 -3.95
CA ARG A 47 -1.30 -13.48 -4.44
C ARG A 47 0.04 -13.47 -3.72
N ARG A 48 0.82 -14.54 -3.88
CA ARG A 48 2.14 -14.71 -3.23
C ARG A 48 3.11 -13.54 -3.39
N THR A 49 2.98 -12.71 -4.44
CA THR A 49 3.91 -11.61 -4.73
C THR A 49 3.25 -10.24 -4.78
N CYS A 50 1.93 -10.15 -4.68
CA CYS A 50 1.22 -8.88 -4.78
C CYS A 50 -0.09 -8.86 -4.01
N SER A 51 -0.50 -7.68 -3.56
CA SER A 51 -1.83 -7.44 -3.03
C SER A 51 -2.34 -6.07 -3.47
N VAL A 52 -3.61 -6.02 -3.85
CA VAL A 52 -4.32 -4.82 -4.24
C VAL A 52 -5.67 -4.81 -3.55
N ALA A 53 -6.00 -3.68 -2.92
CA ALA A 53 -7.30 -3.49 -2.32
C ALA A 53 -7.85 -2.10 -2.64
N VAL A 54 -9.16 -2.03 -2.88
CA VAL A 54 -9.89 -0.78 -3.15
C VAL A 54 -10.96 -0.62 -2.09
N PHE A 55 -10.95 0.51 -1.40
CA PHE A 55 -11.92 0.85 -0.38
C PHE A 55 -12.68 2.12 -0.73
N ARG A 56 -13.99 2.12 -0.47
CA ARG A 56 -14.76 3.36 -0.39
C ARG A 56 -14.44 4.06 0.93
N LEU A 57 -14.10 5.35 0.91
CA LEU A 57 -13.79 6.13 2.10
C LEU A 57 -15.06 6.69 2.75
N LYS A 58 -15.12 6.68 4.08
CA LYS A 58 -16.19 7.30 4.87
C LYS A 58 -16.03 8.82 4.98
N ALA A 59 -14.80 9.31 4.92
CA ALA A 59 -14.45 10.71 5.05
C ALA A 59 -13.52 11.14 3.90
N GLY A 60 -13.71 12.36 3.41
CA GLY A 60 -12.93 12.97 2.33
C GLY A 60 -11.66 13.69 2.80
N ILE A 61 -11.03 13.19 3.88
CA ILE A 61 -9.85 13.81 4.47
C ILE A 61 -8.89 12.75 5.02
N LEU A 62 -7.61 13.13 5.16
CA LEU A 62 -6.63 12.36 5.93
C LEU A 62 -6.96 12.39 7.41
N ARG A 63 -6.54 11.35 8.14
CA ARG A 63 -6.59 11.36 9.60
C ARG A 63 -5.71 12.48 10.16
N PRO A 64 -6.11 13.13 11.27
CA PRO A 64 -5.33 14.22 11.85
C PRO A 64 -3.88 13.79 12.19
N GLN A 65 -3.72 12.58 12.71
CA GLN A 65 -2.44 11.98 13.09
C GLN A 65 -1.63 11.37 11.94
N ALA A 66 -2.15 11.33 10.71
CA ALA A 66 -1.45 10.78 9.56
C ALA A 66 -0.25 11.68 9.19
N PRO A 67 1.00 11.16 9.16
CA PRO A 67 2.16 11.95 8.77
C PRO A 67 2.01 12.44 7.33
N ARG A 68 1.97 13.76 7.14
CA ARG A 68 1.79 14.38 5.81
C ARG A 68 2.79 15.49 5.58
N VAL A 69 3.17 15.65 4.32
CA VAL A 69 4.05 16.72 3.85
C VAL A 69 3.46 17.34 2.60
N TYR A 70 3.72 18.62 2.40
CA TYR A 70 3.40 19.35 1.17
C TYR A 70 4.66 19.66 0.36
N ASP A 71 5.83 19.36 0.91
CA ASP A 71 7.13 19.62 0.31
C ASP A 71 7.86 18.31 0.00
N LEU A 72 8.39 18.20 -1.21
CA LEU A 72 9.08 17.02 -1.70
C LEU A 72 10.33 16.69 -0.88
N ARG A 73 11.13 17.71 -0.51
CA ARG A 73 12.40 17.52 0.21
C ARG A 73 12.13 16.96 1.61
N GLN A 74 11.11 17.46 2.29
CA GLN A 74 10.70 16.94 3.59
C GLN A 74 10.22 15.48 3.48
N GLY A 75 9.43 15.16 2.45
CA GLY A 75 8.98 13.80 2.19
C GLY A 75 10.14 12.84 1.93
N VAL A 76 11.08 13.21 1.05
CA VAL A 76 12.28 12.42 0.76
C VAL A 76 13.12 12.21 2.03
N ALA A 77 13.27 13.23 2.87
CA ALA A 77 13.98 13.09 4.15
C ALA A 77 13.31 12.07 5.08
N MET A 78 11.97 12.02 5.13
CA MET A 78 11.24 10.99 5.89
C MET A 78 11.42 9.60 5.28
N LEU A 79 11.38 9.47 3.95
CA LEU A 79 11.57 8.20 3.26
C LEU A 79 12.97 7.61 3.50
N ARG A 80 14.01 8.45 3.52
CA ARG A 80 15.40 8.04 3.88
C ARG A 80 15.50 7.48 5.29
N GLN A 81 14.62 7.89 6.19
CA GLN A 81 14.52 7.36 7.55
C GLN A 81 13.65 6.09 7.62
N GLY A 82 13.20 5.54 6.49
CA GLY A 82 12.29 4.41 6.43
C GLY A 82 10.87 4.73 6.89
N ARG A 83 10.50 6.01 6.98
CA ARG A 83 9.20 6.44 7.52
C ARG A 83 8.18 6.61 6.40
N ALA A 84 7.01 6.02 6.59
CA ALA A 84 5.88 6.25 5.71
C ALA A 84 5.41 7.71 5.74
N VAL A 85 5.00 8.24 4.60
CA VAL A 85 4.57 9.63 4.46
C VAL A 85 3.45 9.76 3.43
N ALA A 86 2.48 10.64 3.72
CA ALA A 86 1.48 11.10 2.77
C ALA A 86 1.94 12.40 2.11
N PHE A 87 2.19 12.37 0.80
CA PHE A 87 2.40 13.57 0.00
C PHE A 87 1.03 14.18 -0.30
N ALA A 88 0.76 15.31 0.37
CA ALA A 88 -0.54 15.98 0.37
C ALA A 88 -0.60 17.20 -0.58
N ASP A 89 0.47 17.47 -1.33
CA ASP A 89 0.41 18.39 -2.47
C ASP A 89 -0.36 17.74 -3.62
N THR A 90 -1.63 18.11 -3.73
CA THR A 90 -2.55 17.57 -4.74
C THR A 90 -2.41 18.25 -6.11
N SER A 91 -1.51 19.23 -6.26
CA SER A 91 -1.25 19.90 -7.53
C SER A 91 -0.38 19.07 -8.48
N VAL A 92 0.34 18.08 -7.94
CA VAL A 92 1.24 17.16 -8.64
C VAL A 92 0.55 15.80 -8.82
N THR A 93 0.78 15.15 -9.96
CA THR A 93 0.26 13.79 -10.22
C THR A 93 1.12 12.75 -9.49
N PRO A 94 0.56 11.59 -9.09
CA PRO A 94 1.36 10.52 -8.48
C PRO A 94 2.56 10.08 -9.34
N ASP A 95 2.44 10.04 -10.67
CA ASP A 95 3.55 9.72 -11.57
C ASP A 95 4.65 10.79 -11.54
N ALA A 96 4.28 12.08 -11.57
CA ALA A 96 5.24 13.17 -11.50
C ALA A 96 5.93 13.22 -10.12
N LEU A 97 5.19 12.94 -9.05
CA LEU A 97 5.74 12.77 -7.71
C LEU A 97 6.76 11.63 -7.69
N ALA A 98 6.45 10.48 -8.29
CA ALA A 98 7.37 9.35 -8.32
C ALA A 98 8.67 9.68 -9.07
N GLN A 99 8.57 10.37 -10.20
CA GLN A 99 9.73 10.85 -10.96
C GLN A 99 10.57 11.85 -10.14
N ALA A 100 9.91 12.76 -9.42
CA ALA A 100 10.57 13.76 -8.59
C ALA A 100 11.28 13.12 -7.38
N VAL A 101 10.64 12.14 -6.72
CA VAL A 101 11.27 11.33 -5.67
C VAL A 101 12.47 10.57 -6.23
N MET A 102 12.34 9.93 -7.40
CA MET A 102 13.43 9.20 -8.05
C MET A 102 14.63 10.11 -8.38
N SER A 103 14.36 11.35 -8.79
CA SER A 103 15.41 12.34 -9.08
C SER A 103 16.13 12.83 -7.83
N ALA A 104 15.42 12.91 -6.69
CA ALA A 104 15.97 13.34 -5.41
C ALA A 104 16.65 12.20 -4.63
N ASP A 105 16.13 10.98 -4.76
CA ASP A 105 16.60 9.75 -4.13
C ASP A 105 16.23 8.53 -4.99
N LEU A 106 17.22 8.01 -5.72
CA LEU A 106 17.02 6.89 -6.63
C LEU A 106 16.50 5.64 -5.91
N HIS A 107 16.98 5.36 -4.70
CA HIS A 107 16.59 4.15 -3.97
C HIS A 107 15.11 4.22 -3.54
N ALA A 108 14.70 5.36 -2.96
CA ALA A 108 13.31 5.59 -2.58
C ALA A 108 12.39 5.60 -3.80
N GLY A 109 12.80 6.23 -4.90
CA GLY A 109 12.04 6.28 -6.14
C GLY A 109 11.85 4.92 -6.81
N LEU A 110 12.89 4.08 -6.86
CA LEU A 110 12.79 2.71 -7.38
C LEU A 110 11.84 1.86 -6.53
N GLY A 111 11.92 1.97 -5.20
CA GLY A 111 11.00 1.27 -4.31
C GLY A 111 9.55 1.70 -4.49
N LEU A 112 9.32 3.00 -4.68
CA LEU A 112 8.00 3.56 -4.99
C LEU A 112 7.46 3.02 -6.31
N LEU A 113 8.27 3.08 -7.38
CA LEU A 113 7.89 2.60 -8.71
C LEU A 113 7.58 1.10 -8.69
N ALA A 114 8.44 0.30 -8.03
CA ALA A 114 8.21 -1.14 -7.87
C ALA A 114 6.89 -1.42 -7.13
N SER A 115 6.61 -0.67 -6.06
CA SER A 115 5.37 -0.83 -5.28
C SER A 115 4.09 -0.52 -6.06
N VAL A 116 4.17 0.29 -7.13
CA VAL A 116 3.04 0.56 -8.05
C VAL A 116 2.97 -0.48 -9.16
N MET A 117 4.11 -0.92 -9.71
CA MET A 117 4.17 -1.77 -10.89
C MET A 117 4.00 -3.26 -10.57
N GLU A 118 4.62 -3.76 -9.50
CA GLU A 118 4.57 -5.18 -9.12
C GLU A 118 3.13 -5.67 -8.87
N PRO A 119 2.23 -4.89 -8.26
CA PRO A 119 0.87 -5.36 -7.98
C PRO A 119 -0.05 -5.42 -9.19
N ARG A 120 0.38 -4.98 -10.38
CA ARG A 120 -0.43 -5.12 -11.62
C ARG A 120 -0.84 -6.56 -11.91
N ALA A 121 0.00 -7.54 -11.56
CA ALA A 121 -0.32 -8.96 -11.74
C ALA A 121 -1.51 -9.45 -10.87
N CYS A 122 -1.93 -8.65 -9.88
CA CYS A 122 -3.09 -8.91 -9.02
C CYS A 122 -4.33 -8.10 -9.42
N MET A 123 -4.26 -7.26 -10.45
CA MET A 123 -5.38 -6.42 -10.87
C MET A 123 -6.21 -7.10 -11.95
N THR A 124 -7.52 -6.83 -11.96
CA THR A 124 -8.32 -6.98 -13.16
C THR A 124 -8.03 -5.81 -14.10
N ASP A 125 -8.38 -5.93 -15.38
CA ASP A 125 -8.18 -4.84 -16.35
C ASP A 125 -8.87 -3.54 -15.92
N GLU A 126 -10.07 -3.65 -15.33
CA GLU A 126 -10.81 -2.51 -14.79
C GLU A 126 -10.05 -1.79 -13.67
N VAL A 127 -9.49 -2.55 -12.72
CA VAL A 127 -8.70 -1.99 -11.61
C VAL A 127 -7.40 -1.38 -12.14
N ALA A 128 -6.73 -2.05 -13.08
CA ALA A 128 -5.49 -1.55 -13.68
C ALA A 128 -5.71 -0.23 -14.45
N GLN A 129 -6.80 -0.13 -15.21
CA GLN A 129 -7.20 1.11 -15.89
C GLN A 129 -7.57 2.21 -14.89
N GLY A 130 -8.28 1.87 -13.82
CA GLY A 130 -8.59 2.79 -12.72
C GLY A 130 -7.32 3.36 -12.08
N VAL A 131 -6.37 2.50 -11.72
CA VAL A 131 -5.07 2.91 -11.18
C VAL A 131 -4.32 3.81 -12.15
N HIS A 132 -4.24 3.44 -13.43
CA HIS A 132 -3.53 4.25 -14.43
C HIS A 132 -4.13 5.67 -14.57
N ARG A 133 -5.46 5.80 -14.54
CA ARG A 133 -6.13 7.11 -14.54
C ARG A 133 -5.77 7.92 -13.30
N LEU A 134 -5.70 7.29 -12.13
CA LEU A 134 -5.36 7.98 -10.88
C LEU A 134 -3.88 8.40 -10.83
N LEU A 135 -2.97 7.61 -11.39
CA LEU A 135 -1.54 7.93 -11.46
C LEU A 135 -1.23 9.20 -12.28
N THR A 136 -2.07 9.46 -13.29
CA THR A 136 -1.95 10.62 -14.19
C THR A 136 -2.86 11.79 -13.81
N ALA A 137 -3.74 11.61 -12.82
CA ALA A 137 -4.65 12.64 -12.33
C ALA A 137 -4.03 13.50 -11.23
N ARG A 138 -4.50 14.74 -11.12
CA ARG A 138 -4.27 15.62 -9.97
C ARG A 138 -5.37 15.44 -8.94
N GLY A 139 -5.21 16.02 -7.75
CA GLY A 139 -6.21 15.92 -6.68
C GLY A 139 -5.99 14.75 -5.71
N LEU A 140 -4.99 13.91 -5.97
CA LEU A 140 -4.69 12.75 -5.14
C LEU A 140 -3.69 13.06 -4.03
N VAL A 141 -3.90 12.43 -2.88
CA VAL A 141 -2.86 12.25 -1.88
C VAL A 141 -2.19 10.90 -2.13
N THR A 142 -0.86 10.90 -2.25
CA THR A 142 -0.08 9.67 -2.45
C THR A 142 0.63 9.33 -1.15
N VAL A 143 0.33 8.17 -0.59
CA VAL A 143 1.07 7.61 0.54
C VAL A 143 2.10 6.63 0.04
N TYR A 144 3.32 6.75 0.53
CA TYR A 144 4.34 5.73 0.34
C TYR A 144 4.88 5.25 1.68
N ASP A 145 4.89 3.93 1.86
CA ASP A 145 5.47 3.25 3.02
C ASP A 145 6.58 2.32 2.54
N PRO A 146 7.86 2.72 2.67
CA PRO A 146 8.99 1.90 2.22
C PRO A 146 9.16 0.64 3.08
N ALA A 147 8.77 0.67 4.36
CA ALA A 147 8.88 -0.47 5.25
C ALA A 147 7.87 -1.57 4.89
N GLN A 148 6.69 -1.17 4.42
CA GLN A 148 5.64 -2.08 3.96
C GLN A 148 5.67 -2.33 2.45
N ARG A 149 6.61 -1.71 1.71
CA ARG A 149 6.66 -1.72 0.23
C ARG A 149 5.29 -1.47 -0.39
N ALA A 150 4.63 -0.42 0.12
CA ALA A 150 3.23 -0.15 -0.15
C ALA A 150 3.03 1.28 -0.64
N VAL A 151 2.19 1.43 -1.65
CA VAL A 151 1.70 2.71 -2.17
C VAL A 151 0.19 2.76 -1.99
N MET A 152 -0.30 3.92 -1.55
CA MET A 152 -1.73 4.19 -1.47
C MET A 152 -2.07 5.45 -2.23
N LEU A 153 -3.03 5.34 -3.14
CA LEU A 153 -3.63 6.46 -3.84
C LEU A 153 -4.94 6.79 -3.14
N LEU A 154 -5.03 8.00 -2.58
CA LEU A 154 -6.21 8.50 -1.90
C LEU A 154 -6.85 9.58 -2.78
N ASP A 155 -8.00 9.25 -3.35
CA ASP A 155 -8.87 10.20 -4.03
C ASP A 155 -10.05 10.53 -3.11
N PHE A 156 -9.95 11.66 -2.42
CA PHE A 156 -11.01 12.13 -1.53
C PHE A 156 -12.21 12.72 -2.28
N GLY A 157 -12.05 13.11 -3.55
CA GLY A 157 -13.13 13.61 -4.39
C GLY A 157 -14.10 12.49 -4.77
N SER A 158 -13.57 11.37 -5.27
CA SER A 158 -14.40 10.17 -5.54
C SER A 158 -14.60 9.27 -4.32
N ARG A 159 -13.91 9.55 -3.21
CA ARG A 159 -13.89 8.75 -1.97
C ARG A 159 -13.41 7.31 -2.19
N HIS A 160 -12.32 7.15 -2.92
CA HIS A 160 -11.65 5.86 -3.08
C HIS A 160 -10.25 5.89 -2.50
N ALA A 161 -9.87 4.78 -1.87
CA ALA A 161 -8.50 4.47 -1.51
C ALA A 161 -8.09 3.20 -2.25
N ILE A 162 -7.00 3.27 -3.02
CA ILE A 162 -6.38 2.10 -3.61
C ILE A 162 -5.06 1.87 -2.90
N VAL A 163 -4.90 0.71 -2.30
CA VAL A 163 -3.62 0.26 -1.74
C VAL A 163 -3.03 -0.81 -2.64
N MET A 164 -1.76 -0.64 -2.96
CA MET A 164 -0.94 -1.55 -3.75
C MET A 164 0.27 -1.89 -2.90
N ARG A 165 0.54 -3.17 -2.74
CA ARG A 165 1.70 -3.63 -1.98
C ARG A 165 2.29 -4.88 -2.57
N ARG A 166 3.58 -5.07 -2.35
CA ARG A 166 4.21 -6.37 -2.50
C ARG A 166 3.74 -7.26 -1.35
N ALA A 167 3.36 -8.51 -1.66
CA ALA A 167 3.14 -9.50 -0.61
C ALA A 167 4.49 -9.87 0.06
N PRO A 168 4.49 -10.24 1.35
CA PRO A 168 5.70 -10.56 2.11
C PRO A 168 6.55 -11.68 1.48
#